data_AF-A0A6J8EG23-F1
#
_entry.id   AF-A0A6J8EG23-F1
#
_cell.length_a   1.000
_cell.length_b   1.000
_cell.length_c   1.000
_cell.angle_alpha   90.00
_cell.angle_beta   90.00
_cell.angle_gamma   90.00
#
_symmetry.space_group_name_H-M   'P 1'
#
loop_
_entity.id
_entity.type
_entity.pdbx_description
1 polymer ?
#
loop_
_entity_poly.entity_id
_entity_poly.type
_entity_poly.pdbx_seq_one_letter_code
_entity_poly.pdbx_strand_id
1 'polypeptide(L)'
;MSYNFTFQFILSNIAFFWAVCSVCHWRGLWNILDKYTAALSPKVLLVIGLIVLCSLRSVRNILAPPFVLGFDGYRDQFFNQSMIFGQIIRNKIPFELDVLLCTSILGSLVVVFWRDAWKTMDNHLFPDDKLKTFIWSAVIFFSVQILAEILQFCFRKTSPHIEKSPYIMKLFIHDAYFIILGVGNVSCWRFIWIVIDKVTAMIGPDIELVSVCFTSFIFLVSAFSSTSIVSKGFIMDGSVEQWYRLPIDYIGNIRACLQDKEKKPEKKDFEPSIETITHL
;
A
#
# COMPACT_ATOMS: atom_id res chain seq x y z
N MET A 1 -0.97 3.77 -29.64
CA MET A 1 -1.61 2.45 -29.90
C MET A 1 -2.87 2.40 -29.05
N SER A 2 -4.03 2.17 -29.67
CA SER A 2 -5.36 2.29 -29.07
C SER A 2 -5.47 1.60 -27.69
N TYR A 3 -6.27 2.18 -26.80
CA TYR A 3 -6.67 1.58 -25.53
C TYR A 3 -7.36 0.24 -25.81
N ASN A 4 -6.63 -0.85 -25.62
CA ASN A 4 -7.18 -2.17 -25.83
C ASN A 4 -7.92 -2.57 -24.56
N PHE A 5 -9.24 -2.41 -24.54
CA PHE A 5 -10.12 -2.84 -23.45
C PHE A 5 -9.81 -4.30 -23.05
N THR A 6 -9.51 -5.15 -24.04
CA THR A 6 -9.08 -6.53 -23.82
C THR A 6 -7.81 -6.62 -22.96
N PHE A 7 -6.83 -5.74 -23.16
CA PHE A 7 -5.61 -5.73 -22.36
C PHE A 7 -5.87 -5.27 -20.91
N GLN A 8 -6.67 -4.22 -20.70
CA GLN A 8 -7.07 -3.81 -19.35
C GLN A 8 -7.82 -4.95 -18.65
N PHE A 9 -8.75 -5.59 -19.35
CA PHE A 9 -9.51 -6.71 -18.81
C PHE A 9 -8.58 -7.85 -18.40
N ILE A 10 -7.61 -8.23 -19.25
CA ILE A 10 -6.60 -9.25 -18.91
C ILE A 10 -5.80 -8.85 -17.66
N LEU A 11 -5.27 -7.63 -17.61
CA LEU A 11 -4.51 -7.15 -16.44
C LEU A 11 -5.34 -7.15 -15.16
N SER A 12 -6.61 -6.76 -15.24
CA SER A 12 -7.53 -6.74 -14.10
C SER A 12 -7.79 -8.15 -13.57
N ASN A 13 -7.94 -9.13 -14.46
CA ASN A 13 -8.10 -10.54 -14.08
C ASN A 13 -6.84 -11.13 -13.44
N ILE A 14 -5.65 -10.79 -13.96
CA ILE A 14 -4.37 -11.19 -13.34
C ILE A 14 -4.24 -10.55 -11.95
N ALA A 15 -4.57 -9.26 -11.81
CA ALA A 15 -4.56 -8.57 -10.53
C ALA A 15 -5.55 -9.21 -9.54
N PHE A 16 -6.74 -9.60 -9.99
CA PHE A 16 -7.70 -10.30 -9.16
C PHE A 16 -7.16 -11.65 -8.64
N PHE A 17 -6.55 -12.45 -9.51
CA PHE A 17 -5.94 -13.72 -9.11
C PHE A 17 -4.84 -13.50 -8.06
N TRP A 18 -3.93 -12.54 -8.30
CA TRP A 18 -2.88 -12.19 -7.33
C TRP A 18 -3.44 -11.63 -6.02
N ALA A 19 -4.54 -10.90 -6.07
CA ALA A 19 -5.21 -10.42 -4.87
C ALA A 19 -5.71 -11.58 -4.00
N VAL A 20 -6.33 -12.60 -4.61
CA VAL A 20 -6.75 -13.81 -3.88
C VAL A 20 -5.54 -14.49 -3.23
N CYS A 21 -4.43 -14.66 -3.95
CA CYS A 21 -3.20 -15.22 -3.38
C CYS A 21 -2.66 -14.37 -2.22
N SER A 22 -2.65 -13.04 -2.37
CA SER A 22 -2.20 -12.11 -1.33
C SER A 22 -3.07 -12.22 -0.08
N VAL A 23 -4.40 -12.27 -0.24
CA VAL A 23 -5.35 -12.46 0.87
C VAL A 23 -5.12 -13.77 1.60
N CYS A 24 -4.96 -14.87 0.87
CA CYS A 24 -4.63 -16.16 1.47
C CYS A 24 -3.32 -16.10 2.27
N HIS A 25 -2.30 -15.44 1.72
CA HIS A 25 -0.99 -15.31 2.37
C HIS A 25 -1.09 -14.50 3.67
N TRP A 26 -1.56 -13.24 3.62
CA TRP A 26 -1.60 -12.40 4.80
C TRP A 26 -2.60 -12.88 5.85
N ARG A 27 -3.73 -13.48 5.43
CA ARG A 27 -4.71 -14.05 6.37
C ARG A 27 -4.18 -15.30 7.05
N GLY A 28 -3.45 -16.15 6.32
CA GLY A 28 -2.75 -17.31 6.87
C GLY A 28 -1.74 -16.90 7.93
N LEU A 29 -0.89 -15.91 7.63
CA LEU A 29 0.07 -15.36 8.57
C LEU A 29 -0.59 -14.76 9.81
N TRP A 30 -1.67 -13.99 9.63
CA TRP A 30 -2.43 -13.43 10.74
C TRP A 30 -2.91 -14.53 11.70
N ASN A 31 -3.45 -15.63 11.18
CA ASN A 31 -3.91 -16.75 12.00
C ASN A 31 -2.76 -17.47 12.73
N ILE A 32 -1.60 -17.61 12.07
CA ILE A 32 -0.39 -18.17 12.69
C ILE A 32 0.05 -17.28 13.86
N LEU A 33 0.16 -15.97 13.65
CA LEU A 33 0.49 -15.01 14.70
C LEU A 33 -0.52 -15.08 15.84
N ASP A 34 -1.81 -15.13 15.54
CA ASP A 34 -2.87 -15.28 16.55
C ASP A 34 -2.72 -16.52 17.43
N LYS A 35 -2.30 -17.64 16.85
CA LYS A 35 -2.08 -18.87 17.60
C LYS A 35 -0.80 -18.86 18.43
N TYR A 36 0.31 -18.39 17.86
CA TYR A 36 1.64 -18.52 18.48
C TYR A 36 2.05 -17.32 19.33
N THR A 37 1.45 -16.15 19.14
CA THR A 37 1.76 -14.93 19.91
C THR A 37 0.63 -14.50 20.84
N ALA A 38 -0.36 -15.36 21.09
CA ALA A 38 -1.50 -15.07 21.97
C ALA A 38 -1.10 -14.61 23.38
N ALA A 39 0.00 -15.12 23.92
CA ALA A 39 0.49 -14.77 25.25
C ALA A 39 1.24 -13.42 25.29
N LEU A 40 1.60 -12.86 24.13
CA LEU A 40 2.36 -11.61 24.03
C LEU A 40 1.40 -10.43 23.82
N SER A 41 1.73 -9.29 24.42
CA SER A 41 0.96 -8.06 24.21
C SER A 41 1.10 -7.58 22.76
N PRO A 42 -0.02 -7.33 22.04
CA PRO A 42 0.03 -6.79 20.68
C PRO A 42 0.85 -5.49 20.58
N LYS A 43 0.82 -4.64 21.61
CA LYS A 43 1.63 -3.41 21.64
C LYS A 43 3.14 -3.68 21.57
N VAL A 44 3.60 -4.72 22.26
CA VAL A 44 5.03 -5.08 22.30
C VAL A 44 5.46 -5.59 20.93
N LEU A 45 4.65 -6.46 20.32
CA LEU A 45 4.93 -6.97 18.98
C LEU A 45 4.85 -5.89 17.91
N LEU A 46 3.93 -4.93 18.05
CA LEU A 46 3.85 -3.75 17.18
C LEU A 46 5.15 -2.94 17.23
N VAL A 47 5.66 -2.65 18.43
CA VAL A 47 6.91 -1.89 18.61
C VAL A 47 8.10 -2.66 18.04
N ILE A 48 8.20 -3.97 18.31
CA ILE A 48 9.28 -4.82 17.75
C ILE A 48 9.19 -4.84 16.23
N GLY A 49 7.99 -5.05 15.66
CA GLY A 49 7.75 -5.06 14.22
C GLY A 49 8.14 -3.73 13.57
N LEU A 50 7.79 -2.60 14.19
CA LEU A 50 8.19 -1.27 13.72
C LEU A 50 9.70 -1.06 13.79
N ILE A 51 10.38 -1.48 14.86
CA ILE A 51 11.84 -1.39 14.97
C ILE A 51 12.51 -2.17 13.84
N VAL A 52 12.04 -3.38 13.56
CA VAL A 52 12.56 -4.20 12.45
C VAL A 52 12.26 -3.54 11.10
N LEU A 53 11.04 -3.02 10.89
CA LEU A 53 10.67 -2.34 9.64
C LEU A 53 11.52 -1.08 9.39
N CYS A 54 11.76 -0.26 10.42
CA CYS A 54 12.67 0.90 10.36
C CYS A 54 14.10 0.47 10.05
N SER A 55 14.59 -0.59 10.70
CA SER A 55 15.94 -1.12 10.47
C SER A 55 16.13 -1.63 9.04
N LEU A 56 15.07 -2.20 8.46
CA LEU A 56 15.03 -2.68 7.08
C LEU A 56 14.64 -1.59 6.07
N ARG A 57 14.41 -0.35 6.50
CA ARG A 57 14.03 0.80 5.65
C ARG A 57 12.79 0.48 4.80
N SER A 58 11.77 -0.02 5.46
CA SER A 58 10.64 -0.69 4.84
C SER A 58 9.27 -0.17 5.27
N VAL A 59 9.24 0.88 6.08
CA VAL A 59 8.07 1.41 6.76
C VAL A 59 7.00 1.86 5.77
N ARG A 60 7.39 2.49 4.65
CA ARG A 60 6.44 2.94 3.62
C ARG A 60 5.50 1.84 3.11
N ASN A 61 5.95 0.58 3.12
CA ASN A 61 5.21 -0.56 2.58
C ASN A 61 4.04 -1.00 3.48
N ILE A 62 3.87 -0.39 4.67
CA ILE A 62 2.68 -0.63 5.50
C ILE A 62 1.42 0.04 4.95
N LEU A 63 1.55 0.98 4.00
CA LEU A 63 0.39 1.69 3.47
C LEU A 63 -0.39 0.85 2.46
N ALA A 64 -1.69 1.10 2.44
CA ALA A 64 -2.68 0.53 1.53
C ALA A 64 -3.61 1.65 1.03
N PRO A 65 -4.62 1.36 0.19
CA PRO A 65 -5.69 2.32 -0.06
C PRO A 65 -6.31 2.82 1.26
N PRO A 66 -6.70 4.11 1.37
CA PRO A 66 -6.73 5.12 0.30
C PRO A 66 -5.42 5.91 0.12
N PHE A 67 -4.41 5.70 0.96
CA PHE A 67 -3.17 6.49 0.91
C PHE A 67 -2.24 6.09 -0.24
N VAL A 68 -2.35 4.87 -0.76
CA VAL A 68 -1.64 4.40 -1.94
C VAL A 68 -2.64 3.78 -2.91
N LEU A 69 -2.63 4.24 -4.16
CA LEU A 69 -3.51 3.77 -5.23
C LEU A 69 -2.68 3.37 -6.45
N GLY A 70 -2.97 2.18 -6.99
CA GLY A 70 -2.54 1.73 -8.30
C GLY A 70 -3.60 2.05 -9.36
N PHE A 71 -3.16 2.66 -10.46
CA PHE A 71 -4.01 2.98 -11.61
C PHE A 71 -3.67 2.07 -12.79
N ASP A 72 -4.70 1.57 -13.46
CA ASP A 72 -4.58 0.56 -14.53
C ASP A 72 -3.93 1.13 -15.81
N GLY A 73 -3.85 2.46 -15.92
CA GLY A 73 -3.29 3.15 -17.09
C GLY A 73 -1.77 3.06 -17.21
N TYR A 74 -1.04 2.86 -16.11
CA TYR A 74 0.42 2.78 -16.10
C TYR A 74 0.90 1.36 -16.41
N ARG A 75 1.04 1.04 -17.70
CA ARG A 75 1.41 -0.31 -18.18
C ARG A 75 2.73 -0.81 -17.57
N ASP A 76 3.72 0.07 -17.47
CA ASP A 76 5.05 -0.29 -16.99
C ASP A 76 5.05 -0.61 -15.49
N GLN A 77 4.18 0.03 -14.70
CA GLN A 77 4.06 -0.22 -13.26
C GLN A 77 3.41 -1.57 -12.93
N PHE A 78 2.70 -2.19 -13.88
CA PHE A 78 2.10 -3.50 -13.63
C PHE A 78 3.14 -4.61 -13.58
N PHE A 79 4.09 -4.58 -14.52
CA PHE A 79 5.10 -5.63 -14.70
C PHE A 79 6.46 -5.26 -14.09
N ASN A 80 6.79 -3.98 -13.98
CA ASN A 80 8.00 -3.53 -13.30
C ASN A 80 7.67 -3.19 -11.85
N GLN A 81 7.88 -4.19 -11.00
CA GLN A 81 7.75 -4.02 -9.56
C GLN A 81 9.08 -3.58 -8.99
N SER A 82 9.06 -2.56 -8.13
CA SER A 82 10.23 -2.19 -7.35
C SER A 82 10.57 -3.33 -6.39
N MET A 83 11.86 -3.62 -6.24
CA MET A 83 12.37 -4.62 -5.29
C MET A 83 13.56 -4.01 -4.56
N ILE A 84 13.99 -4.60 -3.43
CA ILE A 84 15.07 -4.02 -2.61
C ILE A 84 16.34 -3.83 -3.44
N PHE A 85 16.70 -4.83 -4.24
CA PHE A 85 17.94 -4.82 -5.02
C PHE A 85 17.74 -4.32 -6.45
N GLY A 86 16.54 -3.84 -6.79
CA GLY A 86 16.22 -3.28 -8.11
C GLY A 86 16.57 -4.22 -9.27
N GLN A 87 16.57 -5.54 -9.03
CA GLN A 87 17.00 -6.50 -10.03
C GLN A 87 15.97 -6.57 -11.16
N ILE A 88 16.34 -6.07 -12.33
CA ILE A 88 15.63 -6.37 -13.58
C ILE A 88 15.81 -7.88 -13.84
N ILE A 89 14.87 -8.52 -14.55
CA ILE A 89 14.90 -9.94 -14.96
C ILE A 89 16.08 -10.21 -15.92
N ARG A 90 17.31 -10.04 -15.43
CA ARG A 90 18.56 -10.22 -16.15
C ARG A 90 19.30 -11.43 -15.58
N ASN A 91 19.27 -11.59 -14.25
CA ASN A 91 19.78 -12.76 -13.55
C ASN A 91 18.64 -13.41 -12.75
N LYS A 92 18.31 -14.67 -13.07
CA LYS A 92 17.18 -15.37 -12.44
C LYS A 92 17.35 -15.54 -10.93
N ILE A 93 18.50 -16.03 -10.46
CA ILE A 93 18.68 -16.38 -9.05
C ILE A 93 18.58 -15.17 -8.10
N PRO A 94 19.31 -14.05 -8.30
CA PRO A 94 19.22 -12.89 -7.43
C PRO A 94 17.82 -12.26 -7.43
N PHE A 95 17.15 -12.27 -8.58
CA PHE A 95 15.76 -11.81 -8.70
C PHE A 95 14.80 -12.64 -7.86
N GLU A 96 14.85 -13.98 -7.99
CA GLU A 96 13.98 -14.87 -7.20
C GLU A 96 14.23 -14.74 -5.70
N LEU A 97 15.50 -14.57 -5.28
CA LEU A 97 15.83 -14.33 -3.87
C LEU A 97 15.29 -13.00 -3.36
N ASP A 98 15.37 -11.93 -4.16
CA ASP A 98 14.80 -10.62 -3.82
C ASP A 98 13.27 -10.69 -3.68
N VAL A 99 12.62 -11.40 -4.61
CA VAL A 99 11.17 -11.66 -4.56
C VAL A 99 10.80 -12.44 -3.28
N LEU A 100 11.51 -13.52 -2.97
CA LEU A 100 11.26 -14.30 -1.75
C LEU A 100 11.48 -13.48 -0.48
N LEU A 101 12.52 -12.67 -0.43
CA LEU A 101 12.81 -11.76 0.68
C LEU A 101 11.68 -10.74 0.88
N CYS A 102 11.28 -10.05 -0.20
CA CYS A 102 10.22 -9.04 -0.17
C CYS A 102 8.87 -9.64 0.22
N THR A 103 8.51 -10.78 -0.38
CA THR A 103 7.19 -11.39 -0.14
C THR A 103 7.12 -12.11 1.20
N SER A 104 8.13 -12.89 1.56
CA SER A 104 8.07 -13.78 2.74
C SER A 104 8.48 -13.07 4.03
N ILE A 105 9.50 -12.21 4.00
CA ILE A 105 10.00 -11.55 5.22
C ILE A 105 9.31 -10.20 5.40
N LEU A 106 9.45 -9.31 4.42
CA LEU A 106 8.92 -7.95 4.54
C LEU A 106 7.40 -7.93 4.50
N GLY A 107 6.79 -8.72 3.61
CA GLY A 107 5.34 -8.95 3.61
C GLY A 107 4.83 -9.42 4.97
N SER A 108 5.53 -10.37 5.61
CA SER A 108 5.16 -10.82 6.96
C SER A 108 5.28 -9.73 8.02
N LEU A 109 6.31 -8.89 7.96
CA LEU A 109 6.48 -7.78 8.90
C LEU A 109 5.38 -6.72 8.74
N VAL A 110 4.94 -6.46 7.51
CA VAL A 110 3.77 -5.61 7.25
C VAL A 110 2.53 -6.22 7.91
N VAL A 111 2.31 -7.53 7.79
CA VAL A 111 1.19 -8.21 8.47
C VAL A 111 1.28 -8.08 9.99
N VAL A 112 2.47 -8.21 10.59
CA VAL A 112 2.69 -7.97 12.03
C VAL A 112 2.23 -6.57 12.41
N PHE A 113 2.68 -5.54 11.69
CA PHE A 113 2.26 -4.15 11.93
C PHE A 113 0.73 -4.01 11.88
N TRP A 114 0.09 -4.45 10.79
CA TRP A 114 -1.36 -4.33 10.60
C TRP A 114 -2.14 -5.04 11.69
N ARG A 115 -1.77 -6.30 11.97
CA ARG A 115 -2.42 -7.13 12.99
C ARG A 115 -2.31 -6.53 14.37
N ASP A 116 -1.11 -6.15 14.76
CA ASP A 116 -0.85 -5.70 16.12
C ASP A 116 -1.35 -4.27 16.36
N ALA A 117 -1.31 -3.39 15.35
CA ALA A 117 -1.96 -2.09 15.40
C ALA A 117 -3.48 -2.25 15.55
N TRP A 118 -4.08 -3.13 14.73
CA TRP A 118 -5.51 -3.42 14.80
C TRP A 118 -5.92 -3.95 16.19
N LYS A 119 -5.24 -4.99 16.69
CA LYS A 119 -5.54 -5.54 18.02
C LYS A 119 -5.26 -4.57 19.16
N THR A 120 -4.23 -3.74 19.03
CA THR A 120 -3.97 -2.68 20.00
C THR A 120 -5.14 -1.71 20.05
N MET A 121 -5.68 -1.31 18.90
CA MET A 121 -6.87 -0.47 18.81
C MET A 121 -8.11 -1.18 19.38
N ASP A 122 -8.34 -2.45 19.06
CA ASP A 122 -9.44 -3.24 19.64
C ASP A 122 -9.39 -3.30 21.16
N ASN A 123 -8.19 -3.47 21.74
CA ASN A 123 -8.04 -3.55 23.19
C ASN A 123 -8.18 -2.21 23.92
N HIS A 124 -8.02 -1.06 23.24
CA HIS A 124 -7.92 0.26 23.90
C HIS A 124 -8.96 1.29 23.46
N LEU A 125 -9.52 1.16 22.26
CA LEU A 125 -10.48 2.10 21.70
C LEU A 125 -11.89 1.53 21.82
N PHE A 126 -12.46 1.65 23.03
CA PHE A 126 -13.84 1.27 23.36
C PHE A 126 -14.18 -0.20 23.02
N PRO A 127 -13.48 -1.18 23.63
CA PRO A 127 -13.60 -2.60 23.29
C PRO A 127 -15.05 -3.13 23.36
N ASP A 128 -15.84 -2.62 24.30
CA ASP A 128 -17.20 -3.11 24.55
C ASP A 128 -18.28 -2.39 23.71
N ASP A 129 -17.94 -1.26 23.08
CA ASP A 129 -18.90 -0.40 22.39
C ASP A 129 -18.56 -0.30 20.90
N LYS A 130 -19.25 -1.11 20.10
CA LYS A 130 -19.07 -1.15 18.64
C LYS A 130 -19.40 0.20 17.96
N LEU A 131 -20.35 0.98 18.50
CA LEU A 131 -20.70 2.27 17.92
C LEU A 131 -19.58 3.29 18.18
N LYS A 132 -19.07 3.36 19.41
CA LYS A 132 -17.92 4.21 19.72
C LYS A 132 -16.67 3.77 18.95
N THR A 133 -16.43 2.47 18.83
CA THR A 133 -15.32 1.94 18.02
C THR A 133 -15.40 2.43 16.57
N PHE A 134 -16.59 2.35 15.97
CA PHE A 134 -16.83 2.86 14.62
C PHE A 134 -16.55 4.36 14.51
N ILE A 135 -17.17 5.18 15.38
CA ILE A 135 -17.05 6.64 15.36
C ILE A 135 -15.58 7.06 15.54
N TRP A 136 -14.89 6.52 16.54
CA TRP A 136 -13.53 6.91 16.84
C TRP A 136 -12.52 6.43 15.79
N SER A 137 -12.75 5.27 15.17
CA SER A 137 -11.92 4.82 14.04
C SER A 137 -12.08 5.78 12.84
N ALA A 138 -13.30 6.25 12.57
CA ALA A 138 -13.54 7.29 11.55
C ALA A 138 -12.88 8.63 11.91
N VAL A 139 -13.04 9.10 13.16
CA VAL A 139 -12.43 10.35 13.64
C VAL A 139 -10.90 10.31 13.50
N ILE A 140 -10.25 9.22 13.92
CA ILE A 140 -8.80 9.06 13.79
C ILE A 140 -8.39 9.10 12.32
N PHE A 141 -9.09 8.35 11.45
CA PHE A 141 -8.78 8.34 10.03
C PHE A 141 -8.88 9.74 9.40
N PHE A 142 -10.01 10.43 9.55
CA PHE A 142 -10.19 11.76 8.95
C PHE A 142 -9.23 12.80 9.54
N SER A 143 -8.90 12.69 10.83
CA SER A 143 -7.90 13.57 11.45
C SER A 143 -6.50 13.35 10.87
N VAL A 144 -6.10 12.08 10.70
CA VAL A 144 -4.81 11.74 10.07
C VAL A 144 -4.79 12.15 8.60
N GLN A 145 -5.89 12.01 7.87
CA GLN A 145 -6.00 12.46 6.47
C GLN A 145 -5.78 13.98 6.35
N ILE A 146 -6.46 14.79 7.18
CA ILE A 146 -6.26 16.25 7.19
C ILE A 146 -4.81 16.59 7.55
N LEU A 147 -4.25 15.92 8.57
CA LEU A 147 -2.86 16.10 8.96
C LEU A 147 -1.90 15.74 7.82
N ALA A 148 -2.16 14.66 7.10
CA ALA A 148 -1.37 14.22 5.96
C ALA A 148 -1.32 15.27 4.85
N GLU A 149 -2.44 15.93 4.57
CA GLU A 149 -2.53 16.99 3.57
C GLU A 149 -1.74 18.25 3.99
N ILE A 150 -1.87 18.64 5.26
CA ILE A 150 -1.08 19.75 5.83
C ILE A 150 0.41 19.42 5.76
N LEU A 151 0.81 18.23 6.20
CA LEU A 151 2.20 17.77 6.18
C LEU A 151 2.75 17.69 4.75
N GLN A 152 1.95 17.23 3.78
CA GLN A 152 2.33 17.24 2.36
C GLN A 152 2.63 18.64 1.86
N PHE A 153 1.80 19.62 2.20
CA PHE A 153 2.05 21.01 1.81
C PHE A 153 3.33 21.55 2.45
N CYS A 154 3.55 21.26 3.74
CA CYS A 154 4.78 21.62 4.43
C CYS A 154 6.02 20.98 3.79
N PHE A 155 5.97 19.66 3.55
CA PHE A 155 7.07 18.91 2.93
C PHE A 155 7.34 19.35 1.50
N ARG A 156 6.36 19.79 0.72
CA ARG A 156 6.63 20.42 -0.59
C ARG A 156 7.57 21.61 -0.51
N LYS A 157 7.47 22.41 0.56
CA LYS A 157 8.31 23.60 0.77
C LYS A 157 9.65 23.25 1.40
N THR A 158 9.66 22.31 2.35
CA THR A 158 10.85 21.97 3.14
C THR A 158 11.66 20.81 2.56
N SER A 159 11.12 20.05 1.60
CA SER A 159 11.79 18.90 0.98
C SER A 159 13.20 19.22 0.48
N PRO A 160 13.48 20.34 -0.22
CA PRO A 160 14.85 20.67 -0.63
C PRO A 160 15.85 20.80 0.53
N HIS A 161 15.37 21.14 1.73
CA HIS A 161 16.18 21.20 2.95
C HIS A 161 16.31 19.84 3.62
N ILE A 162 15.24 19.03 3.60
CA ILE A 162 15.25 17.65 4.10
C ILE A 162 16.20 16.79 3.26
N GLU A 163 16.22 16.96 1.93
CA GLU A 163 17.13 16.24 1.02
C GLU A 163 18.60 16.59 1.26
N LYS A 164 18.89 17.79 1.78
CA LYS A 164 20.25 18.21 2.18
C LYS A 164 20.62 17.82 3.61
N SER A 165 19.66 17.35 4.40
CA SER A 165 19.90 16.97 5.79
C SER A 165 20.66 15.64 5.88
N PRO A 166 21.32 15.34 7.02
CA PRO A 166 21.95 14.04 7.22
C PRO A 166 20.98 12.89 6.95
N TYR A 167 21.50 11.84 6.31
CA TYR A 167 20.71 10.71 5.85
C TYR A 167 19.79 10.10 6.92
N ILE A 168 20.27 9.99 8.16
CA ILE A 168 19.50 9.46 9.30
C ILE A 168 18.30 10.36 9.63
N MET A 169 18.45 11.67 9.55
CA MET A 169 17.35 12.60 9.82
C MET A 169 16.29 12.54 8.71
N LYS A 170 16.72 12.43 7.44
CA LYS A 170 15.81 12.18 6.32
C LYS A 170 15.01 10.90 6.54
N LEU A 171 15.67 9.80 6.89
CA LEU A 171 15.03 8.51 7.14
C LEU A 171 14.04 8.58 8.32
N PHE A 172 14.43 9.21 9.43
CA PHE A 172 13.55 9.38 10.58
C PHE A 172 12.28 10.17 10.24
N ILE A 173 12.39 11.27 9.50
CA ILE A 173 11.24 12.07 9.06
C ILE A 173 10.33 11.24 8.14
N HIS A 174 10.93 10.47 7.23
CA HIS A 174 10.24 9.56 6.32
C HIS A 174 9.40 8.53 7.11
N ASP A 175 10.06 7.79 7.99
CA ASP A 175 9.44 6.70 8.76
C ASP A 175 8.36 7.23 9.69
N ALA A 176 8.62 8.36 10.38
CA ALA A 176 7.62 8.99 11.25
C ALA A 176 6.34 9.38 10.48
N TYR A 177 6.51 9.95 9.28
CA TYR A 177 5.38 10.30 8.42
C TYR A 177 4.58 9.05 8.01
N PHE A 178 5.27 8.00 7.52
CA PHE A 178 4.60 6.77 7.09
C PHE A 178 3.94 5.99 8.23
N ILE A 179 4.50 6.01 9.45
CA ILE A 179 3.89 5.43 10.64
C ILE A 179 2.57 6.15 10.99
N ILE A 180 2.55 7.49 10.97
CA ILE A 180 1.34 8.27 11.21
C ILE A 180 0.26 7.90 10.19
N LEU A 181 0.62 7.85 8.91
CA LEU A 181 -0.28 7.41 7.85
C LEU A 181 -0.77 5.97 8.06
N GLY A 182 0.11 5.06 8.46
CA GLY A 182 -0.22 3.67 8.75
C GLY A 182 -1.30 3.53 9.84
N VAL A 183 -1.20 4.32 10.92
CA VAL A 183 -2.24 4.38 11.97
C VAL A 183 -3.58 4.86 11.41
N GLY A 184 -3.56 5.90 10.59
CA GLY A 184 -4.76 6.35 9.87
C GLY A 184 -5.32 5.27 8.94
N ASN A 185 -4.43 4.51 8.29
CA ASN A 185 -4.82 3.48 7.34
C ASN A 185 -5.51 2.31 8.04
N VAL A 186 -4.96 1.85 9.16
CA VAL A 186 -5.58 0.81 10.01
C VAL A 186 -6.95 1.29 10.51
N SER A 187 -7.04 2.55 10.97
CA SER A 187 -8.31 3.14 11.44
C SER A 187 -9.36 3.20 10.33
N CYS A 188 -8.94 3.50 9.09
CA CYS A 188 -9.79 3.51 7.90
C CYS A 188 -10.43 2.14 7.67
N TRP A 189 -9.60 1.11 7.55
CA TRP A 189 -10.10 -0.24 7.32
C TRP A 189 -10.94 -0.74 8.49
N ARG A 190 -10.57 -0.40 9.73
CA ARG A 190 -11.35 -0.77 10.91
C ARG A 190 -12.78 -0.27 10.87
N PHE A 191 -13.03 1.00 10.51
CA PHE A 191 -14.40 1.47 10.39
C PHE A 191 -15.13 0.88 9.17
N ILE A 192 -14.43 0.67 8.03
CA ILE A 192 -15.00 0.06 6.83
C ILE A 192 -15.47 -1.37 7.12
N TRP A 193 -14.63 -2.18 7.77
CA TRP A 193 -14.97 -3.56 8.12
C TRP A 193 -16.19 -3.62 9.04
N ILE A 194 -16.34 -2.70 10.00
CA ILE A 194 -17.55 -2.64 10.84
C ILE A 194 -18.82 -2.35 10.02
N VAL A 195 -18.72 -1.52 8.98
CA VAL A 195 -19.85 -1.26 8.07
C VAL A 195 -20.16 -2.50 7.24
N ILE A 196 -19.13 -3.13 6.67
CA ILE A 196 -19.27 -4.35 5.87
C ILE A 196 -19.94 -5.44 6.72
N ASP A 197 -19.46 -5.69 7.94
CA ASP A 197 -20.01 -6.69 8.85
C ASP A 197 -21.49 -6.46 9.18
N LYS A 198 -21.90 -5.20 9.32
CA LYS A 198 -23.32 -4.86 9.53
C LYS A 198 -24.16 -5.08 8.28
N VAL A 199 -23.64 -4.69 7.12
CA VAL A 199 -24.34 -4.85 5.83
C VAL A 199 -24.50 -6.33 5.50
N THR A 200 -23.46 -7.13 5.66
CA THR A 200 -23.52 -8.59 5.41
C THR A 200 -24.46 -9.29 6.39
N ALA A 201 -24.47 -8.88 7.67
CA ALA A 201 -25.42 -9.40 8.65
C ALA A 201 -26.89 -9.10 8.31
N MET A 202 -27.19 -7.97 7.66
CA MET A 202 -28.55 -7.60 7.25
C MET A 202 -29.04 -8.36 5.99
N ILE A 203 -28.13 -8.69 5.08
CA ILE A 203 -28.46 -9.32 3.79
C ILE A 203 -28.60 -10.85 3.92
N GLY A 204 -27.95 -11.46 4.92
CA GLY A 204 -27.95 -12.91 5.15
C GLY A 204 -26.72 -13.60 4.53
N PRO A 205 -26.33 -14.79 5.03
CA PRO A 205 -25.08 -15.46 4.66
C PRO A 205 -25.05 -15.97 3.20
N ASP A 206 -26.21 -16.22 2.60
CA ASP A 206 -26.36 -16.95 1.33
C ASP A 206 -26.36 -16.03 0.08
N ILE A 207 -26.48 -14.71 0.23
CA ILE A 207 -26.26 -13.74 -0.89
C ILE A 207 -24.78 -13.31 -0.81
N GLU A 208 -23.97 -14.35 -1.01
CA GLU A 208 -22.61 -14.58 -0.52
C GLU A 208 -21.59 -13.49 -0.87
N LEU A 209 -20.49 -13.52 -0.10
CA LEU A 209 -19.17 -12.95 -0.38
C LEU A 209 -18.84 -12.78 -1.87
N VAL A 210 -19.25 -13.73 -2.71
CA VAL A 210 -19.13 -13.69 -4.18
C VAL A 210 -19.74 -12.42 -4.77
N SER A 211 -20.98 -12.07 -4.41
CA SER A 211 -21.68 -10.87 -4.89
C SER A 211 -20.95 -9.59 -4.47
N VAL A 212 -20.50 -9.52 -3.22
CA VAL A 212 -19.73 -8.38 -2.70
C VAL A 212 -18.38 -8.25 -3.40
N CYS A 213 -17.67 -9.37 -3.59
CA CYS A 213 -16.38 -9.42 -4.30
C CYS A 213 -16.51 -9.02 -5.77
N PHE A 214 -17.47 -9.57 -6.50
CA PHE A 214 -17.70 -9.24 -7.91
C PHE A 214 -18.17 -7.80 -8.09
N THR A 215 -19.10 -7.32 -7.25
CA THR A 215 -19.56 -5.93 -7.29
C THR A 215 -18.41 -4.96 -7.03
N SER A 216 -17.57 -5.25 -6.02
CA SER A 216 -16.38 -4.44 -5.71
C SER A 216 -15.36 -4.47 -6.84
N PHE A 217 -15.13 -5.64 -7.46
CA PHE A 217 -14.21 -5.78 -8.60
C PHE A 217 -14.70 -5.01 -9.82
N ILE A 218 -16.00 -5.10 -10.17
CA ILE A 218 -16.61 -4.33 -11.27
C ILE A 218 -16.44 -2.83 -11.02
N PHE A 219 -16.66 -2.38 -9.78
CA PHE A 219 -16.48 -0.98 -9.42
C PHE A 219 -15.02 -0.53 -9.61
N LEU A 220 -14.05 -1.33 -9.16
CA LEU A 220 -12.62 -1.02 -9.30
C LEU A 220 -12.14 -0.99 -10.76
N VAL A 221 -12.61 -1.93 -11.59
CA VAL A 221 -12.30 -1.93 -13.03
C VAL A 221 -12.91 -0.70 -13.71
N SER A 222 -14.16 -0.36 -13.37
CA SER A 222 -14.84 0.84 -13.88
C SER A 222 -14.16 2.13 -13.42
N ALA A 223 -13.57 2.09 -12.24
CA ALA A 223 -12.75 3.14 -11.65
C ALA A 223 -11.29 3.14 -12.14
N PHE A 224 -10.89 2.26 -13.08
CA PHE A 224 -9.49 2.16 -13.54
C PHE A 224 -8.46 1.99 -12.41
N SER A 225 -8.86 1.34 -11.31
CA SER A 225 -8.07 1.17 -10.08
C SER A 225 -8.01 -0.28 -9.62
N SER A 226 -8.31 -1.25 -10.51
CA SER A 226 -8.26 -2.68 -10.20
C SER A 226 -6.87 -3.15 -9.75
N THR A 227 -5.83 -2.45 -10.21
CA THR A 227 -4.45 -2.68 -9.80
C THR A 227 -4.14 -2.28 -8.36
N SER A 228 -4.99 -1.46 -7.72
CA SER A 228 -4.89 -1.11 -6.29
C SER A 228 -5.21 -2.27 -5.35
N ILE A 229 -5.86 -3.34 -5.85
CA ILE A 229 -6.24 -4.49 -5.03
C ILE A 229 -4.98 -5.23 -4.53
N VAL A 230 -3.92 -5.22 -5.32
CA VAL A 230 -2.68 -5.94 -5.00
C VAL A 230 -1.64 -4.95 -4.49
N SER A 231 -1.03 -5.25 -3.34
CA SER A 231 0.21 -4.63 -2.91
C SER A 231 1.33 -5.03 -3.88
N LYS A 232 1.81 -4.09 -4.71
CA LYS A 232 2.81 -4.37 -5.75
C LYS A 232 4.18 -3.90 -5.33
N GLY A 233 5.16 -4.80 -5.47
CA GLY A 233 6.56 -4.51 -5.21
C GLY A 233 6.85 -4.07 -3.78
N PHE A 234 8.04 -3.57 -3.61
CA PHE A 234 8.58 -3.09 -2.36
C PHE A 234 9.44 -1.85 -2.62
N ILE A 235 9.25 -0.81 -1.82
CA ILE A 235 9.96 0.46 -1.96
C ILE A 235 10.81 0.67 -0.71
N MET A 236 12.11 0.84 -0.90
CA MET A 236 13.04 1.20 0.17
C MET A 236 12.88 2.65 0.61
N ASP A 237 12.87 2.89 1.91
CA ASP A 237 12.79 4.24 2.46
C ASP A 237 14.02 5.06 2.09
N GLY A 238 13.78 6.29 1.65
CA GLY A 238 14.79 7.23 1.16
C GLY A 238 15.24 7.03 -0.30
N SER A 239 14.74 6.03 -1.04
CA SER A 239 15.11 5.81 -2.46
C SER A 239 14.29 6.61 -3.46
N VAL A 240 13.17 7.20 -3.04
CA VAL A 240 12.21 7.88 -3.93
C VAL A 240 12.21 9.37 -3.65
N GLU A 241 12.37 10.18 -4.69
CA GLU A 241 12.16 11.62 -4.64
C GLU A 241 10.69 11.97 -4.36
N GLN A 242 10.42 13.11 -3.73
CA GLN A 242 9.06 13.59 -3.44
C GLN A 242 8.18 12.56 -2.69
N TRP A 243 8.81 11.74 -1.86
CA TRP A 243 8.19 10.66 -1.10
C TRP A 243 6.93 11.02 -0.29
N TYR A 244 6.81 12.29 0.11
CA TYR A 244 5.67 12.79 0.86
C TYR A 244 4.39 12.87 0.02
N ARG A 245 4.49 12.91 -1.32
CA ARG A 245 3.35 13.12 -2.22
C ARG A 245 2.46 11.87 -2.24
N LEU A 246 1.27 11.98 -1.65
CA LEU A 246 0.27 10.93 -1.73
C LEU A 246 -0.55 11.09 -3.02
N PRO A 247 -0.97 9.99 -3.67
CA PRO A 247 -1.80 9.99 -4.88
C PRO A 247 -3.28 10.35 -4.58
N ILE A 248 -3.52 11.44 -3.86
CA ILE A 248 -4.87 11.87 -3.43
C ILE A 248 -5.68 12.47 -4.61
N ASP A 249 -5.00 12.98 -5.65
CA ASP A 249 -5.66 13.53 -6.85
C ASP A 249 -6.06 12.43 -7.84
N TYR A 250 -7.15 11.75 -7.55
CA TYR A 250 -7.67 10.68 -8.37
C TYR A 250 -8.05 11.13 -9.79
N ILE A 251 -8.73 12.27 -9.93
CA ILE A 251 -9.20 12.78 -11.24
C ILE A 251 -8.00 13.23 -12.09
N GLY A 252 -7.04 13.94 -11.51
CA GLY A 252 -5.82 14.35 -12.19
C GLY A 252 -4.98 13.16 -12.64
N ASN A 253 -4.85 12.14 -11.79
CA ASN A 253 -4.14 10.90 -12.13
C ASN A 253 -4.83 10.14 -13.28
N ILE A 254 -6.17 10.02 -13.26
CA ILE A 254 -6.91 9.45 -14.40
C ILE A 254 -6.69 10.28 -15.65
N ARG A 255 -6.81 11.60 -15.57
CA ARG A 255 -6.60 12.47 -16.74
C ARG A 255 -5.18 12.31 -17.29
N ALA A 256 -4.16 12.22 -16.43
CA ALA A 256 -2.80 11.95 -16.84
C ALA A 256 -2.67 10.58 -17.53
N CYS A 257 -3.27 9.51 -16.98
CA CYS A 257 -3.33 8.20 -17.63
C CYS A 257 -4.06 8.24 -18.99
N LEU A 258 -5.05 9.13 -19.15
CA LEU A 258 -5.75 9.34 -20.43
C LEU A 258 -4.92 10.19 -21.42
N GLN A 259 -4.11 11.13 -20.93
CA GLN A 259 -3.30 12.04 -21.75
C GLN A 259 -1.94 11.45 -22.17
N ASP A 260 -1.32 10.60 -21.34
CA ASP A 260 -0.12 9.83 -21.70
C ASP A 260 -0.38 8.92 -22.92
N LYS A 261 -1.66 8.68 -23.27
CA LYS A 261 -2.11 8.03 -24.50
C LYS A 261 -1.81 8.83 -25.78
N GLU A 262 -1.70 10.16 -25.70
CA GLU A 262 -1.57 11.05 -26.86
C GLU A 262 -0.12 11.27 -27.28
N LYS A 263 0.84 11.03 -26.38
CA LYS A 263 2.26 11.03 -26.75
C LYS A 263 2.55 9.75 -27.52
N LYS A 264 2.89 9.88 -28.82
CA LYS A 264 3.45 8.76 -29.59
C LYS A 264 4.64 8.19 -28.79
N PRO A 265 4.80 6.87 -28.71
CA PRO A 265 6.06 6.32 -28.23
C PRO A 265 7.14 6.84 -29.17
N GLU A 266 7.99 7.75 -28.71
CA GLU A 266 9.29 7.90 -29.33
C GLU A 266 9.89 6.50 -29.32
N LYS A 267 10.25 6.00 -30.50
CA LYS A 267 11.18 4.88 -30.60
C LYS A 267 12.49 5.36 -29.97
N LYS A 268 12.60 5.26 -28.65
CA LYS A 268 13.90 5.07 -28.04
C LYS A 268 14.26 3.63 -28.37
N ASP A 269 15.02 3.47 -29.45
CA ASP A 269 15.88 2.31 -29.56
C ASP A 269 16.56 2.16 -28.20
N PHE A 270 16.45 0.97 -27.62
CA PHE A 270 16.92 0.69 -26.27
C PHE A 270 18.45 0.59 -26.31
N GLU A 271 19.13 1.70 -26.58
CA GLU A 271 20.52 1.91 -26.24
C GLU A 271 20.56 2.45 -24.80
N PRO A 272 21.14 1.72 -23.84
CA PRO A 272 21.30 2.22 -22.49
C PRO A 272 22.37 3.32 -22.51
N SER A 273 21.96 4.58 -22.68
CA SER A 273 22.86 5.71 -22.51
C SER A 273 23.20 5.85 -21.01
N ILE A 274 24.49 5.70 -20.71
CA ILE A 274 25.15 5.70 -19.40
C ILE A 274 25.05 7.05 -18.64
N GLU A 275 24.35 8.06 -19.17
CA GLU A 275 24.37 9.42 -18.61
C GLU A 275 23.06 9.83 -17.95
N THR A 276 22.74 9.27 -16.78
CA THR A 276 21.95 10.00 -15.77
C THR A 276 22.26 9.45 -14.37
N ILE A 277 23.54 9.39 -14.00
CA ILE A 277 23.99 9.15 -12.62
C ILE A 277 24.54 10.43 -11.96
N THR A 278 24.58 11.56 -12.65
CA THR A 278 25.25 12.77 -12.14
C THR A 278 24.36 13.82 -11.48
N HIS A 279 23.15 13.47 -11.07
CA HIS A 279 22.49 14.16 -9.95
C HIS A 279 21.58 13.17 -9.24
N LEU A 280 22.09 12.58 -8.16
CA LEU A 280 21.36 12.23 -6.94
C LEU A 280 22.34 11.73 -5.87
#